data_AF-A0A936TVZ1-F1
#
_entry.id   AF-A0A936TVZ1-F1
#
_cell.length_a   1.000
_cell.length_b   1.000
_cell.length_c   1.000
_cell.angle_alpha   90.00
_cell.angle_beta   90.00
_cell.angle_gamma   90.00
#
_symmetry.space_group_name_H-M   'P 1'
#
loop_
_entity.id
_entity.type
_entity.pdbx_description
1 polymer ?
#
loop_
_entity_poly.entity_id
_entity_poly.type
_entity_poly.pdbx_seq_one_letter_code
_entity_poly.pdbx_strand_id
1 'polypeptide(L)'
;MNRNQRYAVVAVALSLLAGGALAGTTGTEFQALYTWVNDVVTGYFGRAVAVAAVGLGAILSIARVNPVPILSGAGFAIFLQYTPTIITGILTATV
;
A
#
# COMPACT_ATOMS: atom_id res chain seq x y z
N MET A 1 44.50 21.70 -27.70
CA MET A 1 43.62 20.67 -27.12
C MET A 1 42.81 20.05 -28.25
N ASN A 2 43.02 18.76 -28.50
CA ASN A 2 42.48 18.06 -29.66
C ASN A 2 40.99 17.74 -29.47
N ARG A 3 40.23 17.63 -30.56
CA ARG A 3 38.77 17.40 -30.55
C ARG A 3 38.38 16.19 -29.68
N ASN A 4 39.19 15.13 -29.70
CA ASN A 4 39.00 13.92 -28.89
C ASN A 4 39.23 14.15 -27.39
N GLN A 5 40.16 15.03 -27.02
CA GLN A 5 40.41 15.40 -25.62
C GLN A 5 39.23 16.21 -25.04
N ARG A 6 38.57 17.03 -25.86
CA ARG A 6 37.36 17.77 -25.45
C ARG A 6 36.21 16.82 -25.12
N TYR A 7 35.98 15.80 -25.95
CA TYR A 7 34.94 14.81 -25.68
C TYR A 7 35.25 13.97 -24.44
N ALA A 8 36.51 13.59 -24.22
CA ALA A 8 36.90 12.84 -23.03
C ALA A 8 36.65 13.63 -21.74
N VAL A 9 36.97 14.93 -21.73
CA VAL A 9 36.70 15.80 -20.57
C VAL A 9 35.21 15.95 -20.31
N VAL A 10 34.41 16.14 -21.35
CA VAL A 10 32.94 16.24 -21.22
C VAL A 10 32.34 14.93 -20.73
N ALA A 11 32.80 13.78 -21.23
CA ALA A 11 32.34 12.48 -20.77
C ALA A 11 32.66 12.23 -19.29
N VAL A 12 33.88 12.56 -18.85
CA VAL A 12 34.27 12.45 -17.43
C VAL A 12 33.46 13.41 -16.55
N ALA A 13 33.24 14.65 -17.00
CA ALA A 13 32.41 15.61 -16.27
C ALA A 13 30.94 15.13 -16.13
N LEU A 14 30.36 14.57 -17.20
CA LEU A 14 29.01 14.00 -17.17
C LEU A 14 28.93 12.75 -16.29
N SER A 15 29.99 11.95 -16.25
CA SER A 15 30.08 10.77 -15.37
C SER A 15 30.11 11.15 -13.88
N LEU A 16 30.76 12.26 -13.55
CA LEU A 16 30.83 12.79 -12.18
C LEU A 16 29.53 13.51 -11.77
N LEU A 17 28.75 13.99 -12.74
CA LEU A 17 27.42 14.60 -12.55
C LEU A 17 26.27 13.57 -12.61
N ALA A 18 26.54 12.34 -13.04
CA ALA A 18 25.59 11.25 -12.99
C ALA A 18 25.39 10.84 -11.53
N GLY A 19 24.55 11.59 -10.82
CA GLY A 19 24.06 11.19 -9.51
C GLY A 19 23.44 9.80 -9.59
N GLY A 20 23.72 8.95 -8.59
CA GLY A 20 23.07 7.67 -8.49
C GLY A 20 21.55 7.88 -8.47
N ALA A 21 20.82 7.12 -9.29
CA ALA A 21 19.38 6.96 -9.09
C ALA A 21 19.21 6.30 -7.72
N LEU A 22 19.04 7.11 -6.68
CA LEU A 22 18.65 6.68 -5.36
C LEU A 22 17.19 6.22 -5.48
N ALA A 23 16.99 4.98 -5.92
CA ALA A 23 15.76 4.29 -5.63
C ALA A 23 15.68 4.20 -4.10
N GLY A 24 14.73 4.91 -3.49
CA GLY A 24 14.61 5.03 -2.04
C GLY A 24 14.46 3.65 -1.38
N THR A 25 15.55 3.14 -0.82
CA THR A 25 15.56 1.89 -0.03
C THR A 25 15.20 2.13 1.43
N THR A 26 15.05 3.40 1.84
CA THR A 26 14.83 3.83 3.24
C THR A 26 13.37 4.10 3.58
N GLY A 27 12.42 3.93 2.65
CA GLY A 27 10.97 3.89 2.92
C GLY A 27 10.33 5.18 3.44
N THR A 28 11.10 6.24 3.72
CA THR A 28 10.64 7.50 4.31
C THR A 28 9.72 8.29 3.38
N GLU A 29 9.93 8.19 2.07
CA GLU A 29 9.15 8.89 1.04
C GLU A 29 7.68 8.44 1.03
N PHE A 30 7.42 7.16 1.32
CA PHE A 30 6.07 6.59 1.39
C PHE A 30 5.58 6.37 2.82
N GLN A 31 6.40 6.63 3.83
CA GLN A 31 6.05 6.41 5.23
C GLN A 31 4.85 7.25 5.66
N ALA A 32 4.82 8.55 5.29
CA ALA A 32 3.69 9.42 5.62
C ALA A 32 2.38 8.94 4.98
N LEU A 33 2.44 8.49 3.72
CA LEU A 33 1.29 7.91 3.03
C LEU A 33 0.85 6.60 3.68
N TYR A 34 1.80 5.71 3.99
CA TYR A 34 1.52 4.44 4.66
C TYR A 34 0.84 4.67 6.01
N THR A 35 1.37 5.56 6.85
CA THR A 35 0.78 5.89 8.15
C THR A 35 -0.64 6.42 7.99
N TRP A 36 -0.86 7.37 7.07
CA TRP A 36 -2.19 7.92 6.83
C TRP A 36 -3.20 6.84 6.40
N VAL A 37 -2.85 6.00 5.42
CA VAL A 37 -3.72 4.90 4.96
C VAL A 37 -3.98 3.90 6.08
N ASN A 38 -2.93 3.52 6.83
CA ASN A 38 -3.06 2.59 7.93
C ASN A 38 -3.99 3.12 9.03
N ASP A 39 -3.88 4.41 9.36
CA ASP A 39 -4.72 5.03 10.39
C ASP A 39 -6.18 5.16 9.93
N VAL A 40 -6.42 5.41 8.64
CA VAL A 40 -7.77 5.39 8.06
C VAL A 40 -8.38 3.99 8.13
N VAL A 41 -7.64 2.96 7.74
CA VAL A 41 -8.12 1.56 7.71
C VAL A 41 -8.30 0.99 9.12
N THR A 42 -7.40 1.28 10.05
CA THR A 42 -7.45 0.73 11.41
C THR A 42 -8.27 1.58 12.40
N GLY A 43 -8.51 2.84 12.06
CA GLY A 43 -9.26 3.79 12.87
C GLY A 43 -10.78 3.66 12.75
N TYR A 44 -11.49 4.71 13.19
CA TYR A 44 -12.95 4.72 13.22
C TYR A 44 -13.59 4.63 11.83
N PHE A 45 -12.92 5.09 10.78
CA PHE A 45 -13.41 4.96 9.42
C PHE A 45 -13.52 3.48 9.01
N GLY A 46 -12.44 2.70 9.12
CA GLY A 46 -12.49 1.27 8.80
C GLY A 46 -13.52 0.51 9.63
N ARG A 47 -13.69 0.87 10.91
CA ARG A 47 -14.74 0.31 11.78
C ARG A 47 -16.15 0.64 11.28
N ALA A 48 -16.39 1.89 10.87
CA ALA A 48 -17.67 2.31 10.33
C ALA A 48 -18.00 1.57 9.02
N VAL A 49 -17.01 1.42 8.13
CA VAL A 49 -17.16 0.67 6.87
C VAL A 49 -17.42 -0.82 7.13
N ALA A 50 -16.73 -1.43 8.11
CA ALA A 50 -16.98 -2.82 8.49
C ALA A 50 -18.41 -3.03 8.99
N VAL A 51 -18.89 -2.15 9.89
CA VAL A 51 -20.27 -2.21 10.40
C VAL A 51 -21.28 -2.00 9.26
N ALA A 52 -21.03 -1.04 8.36
CA ALA A 52 -21.88 -0.79 7.21
C ALA A 52 -21.93 -1.99 6.24
N ALA A 53 -20.80 -2.63 5.96
CA ALA A 53 -20.73 -3.80 5.09
C ALA A 53 -21.54 -4.98 5.64
N VAL A 54 -21.42 -5.25 6.95
CA VAL A 54 -22.23 -6.29 7.62
C VAL A 54 -23.71 -5.90 7.62
N GLY A 55 -24.04 -4.65 7.94
CA GLY A 55 -25.41 -4.16 7.99
C GLY A 55 -26.11 -4.22 6.62
N LEU A 56 -25.45 -3.77 5.55
CA LEU A 56 -25.95 -3.86 4.18
C LEU A 56 -26.09 -5.32 3.74
N GLY A 57 -25.11 -6.16 4.08
CA GLY A 57 -25.19 -7.60 3.86
C GLY A 57 -26.41 -8.22 4.55
N ALA A 58 -26.70 -7.84 5.80
CA ALA A 58 -27.87 -8.29 6.54
C ALA A 58 -29.19 -7.89 5.87
N ILE A 59 -29.32 -6.62 5.46
CA ILE A 59 -30.52 -6.12 4.77
C ILE A 59 -30.77 -6.91 3.47
N LEU A 60 -29.72 -7.11 2.66
CA LEU A 60 -29.80 -7.87 1.41
C LEU A 60 -30.09 -9.36 1.64
N SER A 61 -29.55 -9.93 2.71
CA SER A 61 -29.81 -11.31 3.10
C SER A 61 -31.27 -11.54 3.48
N ILE A 62 -31.89 -10.61 4.20
CA ILE A 62 -33.31 -10.64 4.53
C ILE A 62 -34.14 -10.51 3.25
N ALA A 63 -33.81 -9.54 2.39
CA ALA A 63 -34.55 -9.28 1.16
C ALA A 63 -34.56 -10.47 0.18
N ARG A 64 -33.50 -11.30 0.20
CA ARG A 64 -33.33 -12.44 -0.71
C ARG A 64 -33.49 -13.81 -0.05
N VAL A 65 -33.76 -13.86 1.26
CA VAL A 65 -33.82 -15.10 2.07
C VAL A 65 -32.57 -15.97 1.82
N ASN A 66 -31.41 -15.33 1.73
CA ASN A 66 -30.14 -15.98 1.44
C ASN A 66 -29.08 -15.45 2.41
N PRO A 67 -28.37 -16.30 3.18
CA PRO A 67 -27.36 -15.86 4.13
C PRO A 67 -26.03 -15.43 3.50
N VAL A 68 -25.80 -15.66 2.21
CA VAL A 68 -24.50 -15.36 1.56
C VAL A 68 -24.12 -13.86 1.65
N PRO A 69 -25.01 -12.88 1.40
CA PRO A 69 -24.66 -11.46 1.53
C PRO A 69 -24.16 -11.06 2.93
N ILE A 70 -24.83 -11.45 4.03
CA ILE A 70 -24.36 -11.13 5.38
C ILE A 70 -23.03 -11.83 5.71
N LEU A 71 -22.85 -13.09 5.27
CA LEU A 71 -21.60 -13.82 5.44
C LEU A 71 -20.44 -13.13 4.69
N SER A 72 -20.70 -12.60 3.50
CA SER A 72 -19.70 -11.84 2.74
C SER A 72 -19.30 -10.54 3.45
N GLY A 73 -20.26 -9.80 4.03
CA GLY A 73 -19.99 -8.60 4.83
C GLY A 73 -19.21 -8.92 6.11
N ALA A 74 -19.54 -10.01 6.79
CA ALA A 74 -18.80 -10.49 7.95
C ALA A 74 -17.37 -10.91 7.60
N GLY A 75 -17.19 -11.65 6.50
CA GLY A 75 -15.87 -12.00 5.97
C GLY A 75 -15.03 -10.78 5.66
N PHE A 76 -15.60 -9.79 4.97
CA PHE A 76 -14.94 -8.51 4.70
C PHE A 76 -14.48 -7.80 5.99
N ALA A 77 -15.35 -7.73 7.01
CA ALA A 77 -15.00 -7.10 8.29
C ALA A 77 -13.84 -7.82 9.00
N ILE A 78 -13.82 -9.17 8.95
CA ILE A 78 -12.73 -9.99 9.48
C ILE A 78 -11.42 -9.67 8.74
N PHE A 79 -11.42 -9.68 7.41
CA PHE A 79 -10.23 -9.37 6.63
C PHE A 79 -9.72 -7.96 6.87
N LEU A 80 -10.60 -6.96 6.98
CA LEU A 80 -10.23 -5.59 7.30
C LEU A 80 -9.51 -5.52 8.66
N GLN A 81 -10.03 -6.22 9.67
CA GLN A 81 -9.41 -6.28 11.00
C GLN A 81 -8.01 -6.92 11.00
N TYR A 82 -7.77 -7.93 10.16
CA TYR A 82 -6.48 -8.64 10.08
C TYR A 82 -5.53 -8.11 9.01
N THR A 83 -5.94 -7.11 8.23
CA THR A 83 -5.16 -6.57 7.11
C THR A 83 -3.73 -6.16 7.49
N PRO A 84 -3.47 -5.41 8.58
CA PRO A 84 -2.09 -5.03 8.94
C PRO A 84 -1.18 -6.23 9.22
N THR A 85 -1.71 -7.25 9.90
CA THR A 85 -0.98 -8.48 10.25
C THR A 85 -0.65 -9.30 9.01
N ILE A 86 -1.60 -9.44 8.09
CA ILE A 86 -1.42 -10.19 6.84
C ILE A 86 -0.36 -9.51 5.96
N ILE A 87 -0.49 -8.19 5.77
CA ILE A 87 0.44 -7.42 4.93
C ILE A 87 1.86 -7.49 5.50
N THR A 88 2.01 -7.23 6.80
CA THR A 88 3.33 -7.29 7.45
C THR A 88 3.92 -8.70 7.34
N GLY A 89 3.14 -9.74 7.63
CA GLY A 89 3.59 -11.12 7.55
C GLY A 89 4.07 -11.55 6.16
N ILE A 90 3.44 -11.06 5.09
CA ILE A 90 3.88 -11.34 3.71
C ILE A 90 5.13 -10.54 3.35
N LEU A 91 5.14 -9.24 3.65
CA LEU A 91 6.21 -8.34 3.20
C LEU A 91 7.51 -8.48 4.00
N THR A 92 7.45 -8.97 5.24
CA THR A 92 8.64 -9.23 6.06
C THR A 92 9.14 -10.67 5.95
N ALA A 93 8.42 -11.55 5.23
CA ALA A 93 8.90 -12.90 4.96
C ALA A 93 10.04 -12.85 3.93
N THR A 94 11.26 -12.63 4.40
CA THR A 94 12.47 -12.87 3.60
C THR A 94 12.65 -14.37 3.38
N VAL A 95 12.87 -14.75 2.12
CA VAL A 95 13.41 -16.07 1.74
C VAL A 95 14.78 -16.33 2.34
#